data_AF-A0A1I7N9A2-F1
#
_entry.id   AF-A0A1I7N9A2-F1
#
_cell.length_a   1.000
_cell.length_b   1.000
_cell.length_c   1.000
_cell.angle_alpha   90.00
_cell.angle_beta   90.00
_cell.angle_gamma   90.00
#
_symmetry.space_group_name_H-M   'P 1'
#
loop_
_entity.id
_entity.type
_entity.pdbx_description
1 polymer ?
#
loop_
_entity_poly.entity_id
_entity_poly.type
_entity_poly.pdbx_seq_one_letter_code
_entity_poly.pdbx_strand_id
1 'polypeptide(L)'
;MSRNLLNKASKDFEDMLHALKEAMEKIDEEMIEKWVKDWVIVKTFIGLKFQEAILKQVSSELKLSYRMASPDEESKGIDGYIGEHPVSIKPISYAAMASLPEEIPYPVIFYRKTKDGIEIHFDENLFTGHA
;
A
#
# COMPACT_ATOMS: atom_id res chain seq x y z
N MET A 1 16.47 -3.69 47.92
CA MET A 1 16.94 -3.18 46.61
C MET A 1 15.86 -3.31 45.52
N SER A 2 15.31 -4.50 45.27
CA SER A 2 14.30 -4.74 44.20
C SER A 2 12.98 -3.95 44.34
N ARG A 3 12.48 -3.73 45.56
CA ARG A 3 11.24 -2.96 45.81
C ARG A 3 11.38 -1.46 45.47
N ASN A 4 12.57 -0.88 45.62
CA ASN A 4 12.84 0.52 45.24
C ASN A 4 12.95 0.70 43.72
N LEU A 5 13.45 -0.31 43.00
CA LEU A 5 13.52 -0.31 41.54
C LEU A 5 12.13 -0.40 40.92
N LEU A 6 11.26 -1.26 41.46
CA LEU A 6 9.86 -1.36 41.03
C LEU A 6 9.10 -0.05 41.29
N ASN A 7 9.24 0.55 42.47
CA ASN A 7 8.58 1.83 42.77
C ASN A 7 9.05 2.96 41.86
N LYS A 8 10.35 3.00 41.53
CA LYS A 8 10.89 3.98 40.58
C LYS A 8 10.30 3.76 39.18
N ALA A 9 10.34 2.53 38.67
CA ALA A 9 9.79 2.21 37.36
C ALA A 9 8.29 2.52 37.26
N SER A 10 7.52 2.25 38.33
CA SER A 10 6.09 2.60 38.38
C SER A 10 5.87 4.11 38.31
N LYS A 11 6.68 4.89 39.03
CA LYS A 11 6.61 6.35 38.97
C LYS A 11 7.00 6.91 37.60
N ASP A 12 8.08 6.40 37.02
CA ASP A 12 8.52 6.81 35.68
C ASP A 12 7.42 6.54 34.63
N PHE A 13 6.70 5.41 34.77
CA PHE A 13 5.55 5.10 33.90
C PHE A 13 4.34 6.01 34.14
N GLU A 14 4.04 6.33 35.40
CA GLU A 14 2.99 7.30 35.76
C GLU A 14 3.28 8.67 35.15
N ASP A 15 4.52 9.14 35.26
CA ASP A 15 4.97 10.40 34.64
C ASP A 15 4.83 10.37 33.11
N MET A 16 5.15 9.25 32.45
CA MET A 16 4.92 9.07 31.00
C MET A 16 3.44 9.12 30.62
N LEU A 17 2.55 8.53 31.42
CA LEU A 17 1.11 8.59 31.18
C LEU A 17 0.57 10.01 31.34
N HIS A 18 1.05 10.75 32.34
CA HIS A 18 0.71 12.16 32.51
C HIS A 18 1.15 12.99 31.30
N ALA A 19 2.40 12.82 30.86
CA ALA A 19 2.91 13.50 29.67
C ALA A 19 2.10 13.15 28.41
N LEU A 20 1.69 11.89 28.24
CA LEU A 20 0.82 11.49 27.13
C LEU A 20 -0.54 12.19 27.22
N LYS A 21 -1.17 12.25 28.39
CA LYS A 21 -2.46 12.93 28.57
C LYS A 21 -2.35 14.42 28.21
N GLU A 22 -1.31 15.09 28.69
CA GLU A 22 -1.06 16.50 28.36
C GLU A 22 -0.78 16.70 26.86
N ALA A 23 -0.10 15.75 26.21
CA ALA A 23 0.13 15.79 24.77
C ALA A 23 -1.18 15.60 23.99
N MET A 24 -2.06 14.71 24.43
CA MET A 24 -3.37 14.47 23.82
C MET A 24 -4.26 15.72 23.86
N GLU A 25 -4.24 16.46 24.96
CA GLU A 25 -4.98 17.73 25.10
C GLU A 25 -4.48 18.85 24.17
N LYS A 26 -3.25 18.71 23.64
CA LYS A 26 -2.64 19.67 22.70
C LYS A 26 -2.89 19.31 21.23
N ILE A 27 -3.53 18.18 20.94
CA ILE A 27 -3.88 17.79 19.56
C ILE A 27 -5.13 18.57 19.16
N ASP A 28 -5.00 19.41 18.14
CA ASP A 28 -6.11 20.16 17.55
C ASP A 28 -6.54 19.60 16.18
N GLU A 29 -7.65 20.14 15.66
CA GLU A 29 -8.24 19.73 14.39
C GLU A 29 -7.30 19.97 13.20
N GLU A 30 -6.52 21.06 13.22
CA GLU A 30 -5.56 21.38 12.15
C GLU A 30 -4.43 20.36 12.09
N MET A 31 -3.89 19.97 13.25
CA MET A 31 -2.88 18.91 13.35
C MET A 31 -3.41 17.57 12.81
N ILE A 32 -4.66 17.23 13.15
CA ILE A 32 -5.31 16.02 12.64
C ILE A 32 -5.50 16.11 11.12
N GLU A 33 -6.02 17.22 10.61
CA GLU A 33 -6.23 17.40 9.17
C GLU A 33 -4.91 17.31 8.41
N LYS A 34 -3.85 17.95 8.90
CA LYS A 34 -2.52 17.87 8.31
C LYS A 34 -1.99 16.44 8.34
N TRP A 35 -2.09 15.75 9.47
CA TRP A 35 -1.66 14.35 9.58
C TRP A 35 -2.42 13.43 8.63
N VAL A 36 -3.74 13.61 8.49
CA VAL A 36 -4.57 12.86 7.55
C VAL A 36 -4.19 13.19 6.11
N LYS A 37 -4.02 14.47 5.77
CA LYS A 37 -3.57 14.88 4.43
C LYS A 37 -2.22 14.27 4.10
N ASP A 38 -1.24 14.39 4.99
CA ASP A 38 0.08 13.81 4.80
C ASP A 38 -0.04 12.29 4.64
N TRP A 39 -0.83 11.61 5.46
CA TRP A 39 -0.99 10.15 5.37
C TRP A 39 -1.71 9.69 4.10
N VAL A 40 -2.80 10.34 3.72
CA VAL A 40 -3.58 10.04 2.51
C VAL A 40 -2.77 10.38 1.26
N ILE A 41 -2.19 11.58 1.17
CA ILE A 41 -1.39 12.02 0.02
C ILE A 41 -0.15 11.13 -0.12
N VAL A 42 0.55 10.83 0.97
CA VAL A 42 1.73 9.96 0.93
C VAL A 42 1.32 8.56 0.48
N LYS A 43 0.26 7.97 1.02
CA LYS A 43 -0.20 6.64 0.61
C LYS A 43 -0.66 6.60 -0.84
N THR A 44 -1.43 7.58 -1.28
CA THR A 44 -1.94 7.65 -2.65
C THR A 44 -0.80 7.91 -3.63
N PHE A 45 0.06 8.91 -3.38
CA PHE A 45 1.17 9.22 -4.27
C PHE A 45 2.17 8.07 -4.37
N ILE A 46 2.57 7.49 -3.23
CA ILE A 46 3.46 6.34 -3.21
C ILE A 46 2.81 5.15 -3.90
N GLY A 47 1.52 4.88 -3.65
CA GLY A 47 0.74 3.84 -4.32
C GLY A 47 0.74 3.99 -5.84
N LEU A 48 0.42 5.18 -6.33
CA LEU A 48 0.42 5.52 -7.76
C LEU A 48 1.81 5.35 -8.40
N LYS A 49 2.88 5.75 -7.70
CA LYS A 49 4.26 5.57 -8.19
C LYS A 49 4.67 4.10 -8.25
N PHE A 50 4.21 3.28 -7.30
CA PHE A 50 4.43 1.84 -7.34
C PHE A 50 3.67 1.19 -8.50
N GLN A 51 2.38 1.51 -8.67
CA GLN A 51 1.59 1.01 -9.80
C GLN A 51 2.25 1.38 -11.14
N GLU A 52 2.65 2.65 -11.32
CA GLU A 52 3.32 3.13 -12.53
C GLU A 52 4.64 2.38 -12.81
N ALA A 53 5.47 2.17 -11.79
CA ALA A 53 6.74 1.45 -11.93
C ALA A 53 6.53 -0.02 -12.30
N ILE A 54 5.54 -0.69 -11.69
CA ILE A 54 5.20 -2.08 -11.98
C ILE A 54 4.70 -2.21 -13.42
N LEU A 55 3.76 -1.36 -13.84
CA LEU A 55 3.23 -1.37 -15.21
C LEU A 55 4.35 -1.19 -16.24
N LYS A 56 5.23 -0.21 -16.00
CA LYS A 56 6.37 0.07 -16.88
C LYS A 56 7.33 -1.11 -16.99
N GLN A 57 7.62 -1.78 -15.88
CA GLN A 57 8.52 -2.94 -15.88
C GLN A 57 7.92 -4.10 -16.67
N VAL A 58 6.67 -4.47 -16.38
CA VAL A 58 5.97 -5.56 -17.06
C VAL A 58 5.80 -5.28 -18.56
N SER A 59 5.43 -4.05 -18.93
CA SER A 59 5.28 -3.69 -20.34
C SER A 59 6.62 -3.70 -21.08
N SER A 60 7.72 -3.31 -20.41
CA SER A 60 9.07 -3.38 -20.98
C SER A 60 9.51 -4.82 -21.22
N GLU A 61 9.23 -5.73 -20.29
CA GLU A 61 9.53 -7.16 -20.44
C GLU A 61 8.75 -7.78 -21.61
N LEU A 62 7.47 -7.43 -21.74
CA LEU A 62 6.57 -7.93 -22.78
C LEU A 62 6.65 -7.17 -24.11
N LYS A 63 7.42 -6.08 -24.17
CA LYS A 63 7.50 -5.15 -25.32
C LYS A 63 6.14 -4.59 -25.74
N LEU A 64 5.29 -4.30 -24.76
CA LEU A 64 3.98 -3.67 -24.93
C LEU A 64 4.01 -2.23 -24.40
N SER A 65 3.03 -1.43 -24.81
CA SER A 65 2.76 -0.13 -24.20
C SER A 65 2.17 -0.29 -22.80
N TYR A 66 2.19 0.76 -21.98
CA TYR A 66 1.43 0.80 -20.73
C TYR A 66 0.70 2.13 -20.56
N ARG A 67 -0.37 2.12 -19.77
CA ARG A 67 -0.97 3.33 -19.21
C ARG A 67 -1.53 3.09 -17.82
N MET A 68 -1.58 4.15 -17.03
CA MET A 68 -2.34 4.17 -15.78
C MET A 68 -3.84 4.14 -16.06
N ALA A 69 -4.61 3.61 -15.12
CA ALA A 69 -6.05 3.74 -15.13
C ALA A 69 -6.48 5.18 -14.83
N SER A 70 -7.60 5.58 -15.42
CA SER A 70 -8.36 6.74 -14.97
C SER A 70 -9.07 6.45 -13.65
N PRO A 71 -9.51 7.48 -12.89
CA PRO A 71 -10.25 7.27 -11.64
C PRO A 71 -11.50 6.39 -11.81
N ASP A 72 -12.23 6.53 -12.92
CA ASP A 72 -13.42 5.72 -13.21
C ASP A 72 -13.08 4.25 -13.49
N GLU A 73 -11.92 3.98 -14.08
CA GLU A 73 -11.43 2.62 -14.32
C GLU A 73 -10.87 1.98 -13.04
N GLU A 74 -10.16 2.76 -12.22
CA GLU A 74 -9.67 2.33 -10.91
C GLU A 74 -10.83 1.96 -9.97
N SER A 75 -11.94 2.70 -10.03
CA SER A 75 -13.16 2.38 -9.30
C SER A 75 -13.77 1.02 -9.66
N LYS A 76 -13.42 0.47 -10.83
CA LYS A 76 -13.84 -0.86 -11.32
C LYS A 76 -12.80 -1.95 -11.00
N GLY A 77 -11.67 -1.59 -10.39
CA GLY A 77 -10.58 -2.50 -10.06
C GLY A 77 -9.47 -2.60 -11.12
N ILE A 78 -9.45 -1.71 -12.12
CA ILE A 78 -8.36 -1.65 -13.11
C ILE A 78 -7.31 -0.68 -12.58
N ASP A 79 -6.12 -1.17 -12.27
CA ASP A 79 -5.00 -0.34 -11.80
C ASP A 79 -4.20 0.23 -12.99
N GLY A 80 -4.26 -0.43 -14.14
CA GLY A 80 -3.67 0.05 -15.39
C GLY A 80 -3.85 -0.92 -16.54
N TYR A 81 -3.12 -0.65 -17.63
CA TYR A 81 -3.15 -1.45 -18.84
C TYR A 81 -1.74 -1.79 -19.29
N ILE A 82 -1.59 -3.02 -19.81
CA ILE A 82 -0.41 -3.48 -20.55
C ILE A 82 -0.88 -3.80 -21.97
N GLY A 83 -0.48 -3.00 -22.96
CA GLY A 83 -1.13 -2.97 -24.26
C GLY A 83 -2.61 -2.62 -24.12
N GLU A 84 -3.48 -3.50 -24.64
CA GLU A 84 -4.94 -3.39 -24.53
C GLU A 84 -5.51 -4.16 -23.32
N HIS A 85 -4.66 -4.85 -22.55
CA HIS A 85 -5.09 -5.74 -21.47
C HIS A 85 -5.23 -4.96 -20.15
N PRO A 86 -6.44 -4.85 -19.56
CA PRO A 86 -6.62 -4.27 -18.24
C PRO A 86 -6.04 -5.20 -17.17
N VAL A 87 -5.37 -4.63 -16.18
CA VAL A 87 -4.74 -5.38 -15.08
C VAL A 87 -5.04 -4.74 -13.74
N SER A 88 -5.15 -5.58 -12.71
CA SER A 88 -5.08 -5.17 -11.32
C SER A 88 -3.66 -5.40 -10.77
N ILE A 89 -3.23 -4.60 -9.81
CA ILE A 89 -1.92 -4.68 -9.16
C ILE A 89 -2.15 -4.85 -7.66
N LYS A 90 -1.79 -6.00 -7.12
CA LYS A 90 -2.04 -6.32 -5.70
C LYS A 90 -0.77 -6.83 -5.01
N PRO A 91 -0.56 -6.52 -3.72
CA PRO A 91 0.54 -7.13 -2.99
C PRO A 91 0.30 -8.64 -2.86
N ILE A 92 1.36 -9.44 -2.85
CA ILE A 92 1.26 -10.91 -2.77
C ILE A 92 0.56 -11.39 -1.48
N SER A 93 0.57 -10.59 -0.42
CA SER A 93 -0.20 -10.86 0.80
C SER A 93 -1.71 -10.93 0.55
N TYR A 94 -2.19 -10.29 -0.53
CA TYR A 94 -3.59 -10.33 -0.95
C TYR A 94 -3.99 -11.74 -1.42
N ALA A 95 -3.13 -12.41 -2.19
CA ALA A 95 -3.37 -13.78 -2.65
C ALA A 95 -3.50 -14.80 -1.51
N ALA A 96 -2.89 -14.52 -0.35
CA ALA A 96 -2.90 -15.39 0.83
C ALA A 96 -4.11 -15.16 1.75
N MET A 97 -4.95 -14.15 1.50
CA MET A 97 -6.11 -13.86 2.33
C MET A 97 -7.29 -14.75 1.92
N ALA A 98 -7.52 -15.81 2.68
CA ALA A 98 -8.57 -16.83 2.44
C ALA A 98 -10.02 -16.32 2.50
N SER A 99 -10.25 -15.06 2.86
CA SER A 99 -11.57 -14.50 3.17
C SER A 99 -11.93 -13.26 2.32
N LEU A 100 -11.29 -13.06 1.17
CA LEU A 100 -11.58 -11.88 0.36
C LEU A 100 -12.99 -12.00 -0.25
N PRO A 101 -13.90 -11.05 0.06
CA PRO A 101 -15.24 -10.98 -0.55
C PRO A 101 -15.22 -10.34 -1.94
N GLU A 102 -14.06 -9.88 -2.40
CA GLU A 102 -13.89 -9.13 -3.64
C GLU A 102 -13.68 -10.11 -4.80
N GLU A 103 -14.65 -10.17 -5.72
CA GLU A 103 -14.41 -10.77 -7.03
C GLU A 103 -13.37 -9.93 -7.75
N ILE A 104 -12.22 -10.52 -8.09
CA ILE A 104 -11.17 -9.82 -8.83
C ILE A 104 -11.47 -10.02 -10.33
N PRO A 105 -12.01 -9.01 -11.04
CA PRO A 105 -12.58 -9.22 -12.36
C PRO A 105 -11.52 -9.16 -13.47
N TYR A 106 -10.29 -8.75 -13.14
CA TYR A 106 -9.20 -8.55 -14.09
C TYR A 106 -7.97 -9.37 -13.72
N PRO A 107 -7.11 -9.72 -14.69
CA PRO A 107 -5.83 -10.35 -14.42
C PRO A 107 -4.99 -9.56 -13.42
N VAL A 108 -4.35 -10.26 -12.47
CA VAL A 108 -3.60 -9.62 -11.38
C VAL A 108 -2.10 -9.76 -11.60
N ILE A 109 -1.41 -8.63 -11.54
CA ILE A 109 0.03 -8.56 -11.34
C ILE A 109 0.28 -8.48 -9.84
N PHE A 110 0.94 -9.48 -9.29
CA PHE A 110 1.31 -9.50 -7.88
C PHE A 110 2.67 -8.85 -7.66
N TYR A 111 2.83 -8.18 -6.52
CA TYR A 111 4.13 -7.63 -6.13
C TYR A 111 4.48 -7.88 -4.66
N ARG A 112 5.78 -7.88 -4.35
CA ARG A 112 6.31 -7.91 -2.99
C ARG A 112 7.35 -6.82 -2.84
N LYS A 113 7.16 -5.95 -1.83
CA LYS A 113 8.19 -4.97 -1.45
C LYS A 113 9.32 -5.71 -0.72
N THR A 114 10.54 -5.53 -1.18
CA THR A 114 11.75 -6.01 -0.51
C THR A 114 12.53 -4.82 0.05
N LYS A 115 13.64 -5.07 0.75
CA LYS A 115 14.51 -3.98 1.23
C LYS A 115 15.16 -3.20 0.09
N ASP A 116 15.40 -3.89 -1.02
CA ASP A 116 16.22 -3.41 -2.14
C ASP A 116 15.40 -3.09 -3.40
N GLY A 117 14.07 -3.29 -3.36
CA GLY A 117 13.21 -3.03 -4.52
C GLY A 117 11.84 -3.66 -4.44
N ILE A 118 11.32 -4.04 -5.60
CA ILE A 118 9.99 -4.65 -5.78
C ILE A 118 10.18 -5.93 -6.59
N GLU A 119 9.75 -7.06 -6.05
CA GLU A 119 9.60 -8.30 -6.81
C GLU A 119 8.21 -8.31 -7.45
N ILE A 120 8.12 -8.67 -8.73
CA ILE A 120 6.89 -8.68 -9.52
C ILE A 120 6.64 -10.11 -10.01
N HIS A 121 5.38 -10.55 -9.92
CA HIS A 121 4.93 -11.88 -10.34
C HIS A 121 3.64 -11.75 -11.15
N PHE A 122 3.64 -12.24 -12.38
CA PHE A 122 2.46 -12.27 -13.25
C PHE A 122 2.52 -13.49 -14.17
N ASP A 123 1.38 -13.91 -14.69
CA ASP A 123 1.30 -14.94 -15.72
C ASP A 123 1.41 -14.28 -17.10
N GLU A 124 2.43 -14.62 -17.88
CA GLU A 124 2.67 -14.05 -19.21
C GLU A 124 1.54 -14.38 -20.20
N ASN A 125 0.86 -15.51 -20.01
CA ASN A 125 -0.23 -15.94 -20.89
C ASN A 125 -1.43 -14.98 -20.85
N LEU A 126 -1.51 -14.11 -19.85
CA LEU A 126 -2.51 -13.04 -19.73
C LEU A 126 -2.43 -12.03 -20.88
N PHE A 127 -1.26 -11.91 -21.51
CA PHE A 127 -0.97 -10.88 -22.52
C PHE A 127 -0.68 -11.47 -23.91
N THR A 128 -0.65 -12.80 -24.03
CA THR A 128 -0.38 -13.51 -25.28
C THR A 128 -1.59 -14.33 -25.72
N GLY A 129 -2.66 -13.64 -26.10
CA GLY A 129 -3.73 -14.24 -26.89
C GLY A 129 -3.59 -13.77 -28.33
N HIS A 130 -2.98 -14.57 -29.19
CA HIS A 130 -3.19 -14.76 -30.65
C HIS A 130 -2.05 -15.66 -31.18
N ALA A 131 -2.28 -16.97 -31.18
CA ALA A 131 -1.74 -17.89 -32.19
C ALA A 131 -2.92 -18.62 -32.81
#